data_AF-A0A7L8G9B5-F1
#
_entry.id   AF-A0A7L8G9B5-F1
#
_cell.length_a   1.000
_cell.length_b   1.000
_cell.length_c   1.000
_cell.angle_alpha   90.00
_cell.angle_beta   90.00
_cell.angle_gamma   90.00
#
_symmetry.space_group_name_H-M   'P 1'
#
loop_
_entity.id
_entity.type
_entity.pdbx_description
1 polymer ?
#
loop_
_entity_poly.entity_id
_entity_poly.type
_entity_poly.pdbx_seq_one_letter_code
_entity_poly.pdbx_strand_id
1 'polypeptide(L)' 'VLGGGQEAMDVTTSSGKQGKFDAKFFHTVFEDEFARVKGHFGPINSIVFHPDGES' A
#
# COMPACT_ATOMS: atom_id res chain seq x y z
N VAL A 1 -16.45 -17.71 20.90
CA VAL A 1 -17.06 -16.38 20.81
C VAL A 1 -16.19 -15.53 19.89
N LEU A 2 -16.79 -15.03 18.82
CA LEU A 2 -16.44 -13.85 18.00
C LEU A 2 -14.95 -13.46 17.92
N GLY A 3 -14.26 -13.96 16.89
CA GLY A 3 -13.11 -13.26 16.32
C GLY A 3 -13.64 -12.09 15.50
N GLY A 4 -13.85 -10.95 16.16
CA GLY A 4 -14.31 -9.71 15.52
C GLY A 4 -13.23 -9.13 14.62
N GLY A 5 -13.21 -9.56 13.36
CA GLY A 5 -12.70 -8.75 12.26
C GLY A 5 -13.87 -8.00 11.67
N GLN A 6 -13.80 -6.67 11.62
CA GLN A 6 -14.74 -5.90 10.81
C GLN A 6 -14.63 -6.43 9.37
N GLU A 7 -15.76 -6.80 8.77
CA GLU A 7 -15.76 -7.20 7.37
C GLU A 7 -15.24 -6.02 6.54
N ALA A 8 -14.20 -6.27 5.73
CA ALA A 8 -13.62 -5.29 4.83
C ALA A 8 -14.63 -4.73 3.79
N MET A 9 -15.89 -5.16 3.84
CA MET A 9 -16.99 -4.73 2.98
C MET A 9 -17.43 -3.28 3.21
N ASP A 10 -17.22 -2.70 4.40
CA ASP A 10 -17.69 -1.33 4.69
C ASP A 10 -16.64 -0.24 4.40
N VAL A 11 -15.40 -0.61 4.05
CA VAL A 11 -14.31 0.37 3.78
C VAL A 11 -14.32 0.84 2.31
N THR A 12 -14.99 0.13 1.40
CA THR A 12 -14.95 0.37 -0.06
C THR A 12 -16.30 0.76 -0.68
N THR A 13 -17.31 1.13 0.10
CA THR A 13 -18.72 1.28 -0.35
C THR A 13 -19.00 2.44 -1.33
N SER A 14 -18.00 3.15 -1.83
CA SER A 14 -18.18 3.98 -3.03
C SER A 14 -16.93 3.95 -3.94
N SER A 15 -17.12 3.49 -5.18
CA SER A 15 -16.16 3.28 -6.29
C SER A 15 -15.36 1.97 -6.34
N GLY A 16 -16.09 0.89 -6.66
CA GLY A 16 -15.58 -0.46 -6.95
C GLY A 16 -14.67 -0.65 -8.17
N LYS A 17 -13.58 0.12 -8.33
CA LYS A 17 -12.48 -0.17 -9.28
C LYS A 17 -11.06 0.22 -8.83
N GLN A 18 -10.87 0.88 -7.68
CA GLN A 18 -9.58 1.40 -7.25
C GLN A 18 -9.30 1.02 -5.79
N GLY A 19 -8.37 0.08 -5.54
CA GLY A 19 -8.06 -0.32 -4.17
C GLY A 19 -6.87 -1.27 -4.04
N LYS A 20 -5.85 -1.13 -4.90
CA LYS A 20 -4.53 -1.72 -4.64
C LYS A 20 -3.57 -0.58 -4.36
N PHE A 21 -3.58 -0.13 -3.12
CA PHE A 21 -2.71 0.94 -2.66
C PHE A 21 -1.36 0.33 -2.31
N ASP A 22 -0.54 0.21 -3.35
CA ASP A 22 0.76 -0.41 -3.27
C ASP A 22 1.83 0.66 -3.40
N ALA A 23 2.85 0.62 -2.55
CA ALA A 23 4.04 1.42 -2.73
C ALA A 23 4.91 0.78 -3.81
N LYS A 24 5.36 1.57 -4.78
CA LYS A 24 6.24 1.13 -5.87
C LYS A 24 7.58 1.82 -5.76
N PHE A 25 8.65 1.07 -6.03
CA PHE A 25 10.01 1.57 -6.02
C PHE A 25 10.58 1.51 -7.42
N PHE A 26 11.20 2.62 -7.84
CA PHE A 26 11.74 2.81 -9.17
C PHE A 26 13.22 3.14 -9.11
N HIS A 27 13.97 2.62 -10.08
CA HIS A 27 15.37 2.98 -10.25
C HIS A 27 15.45 4.37 -10.87
N THR A 28 16.02 5.35 -10.17
CA THR A 28 16.00 6.76 -10.61
C THR A 28 16.62 7.01 -11.98
N VAL A 29 17.65 6.23 -12.35
CA VAL A 29 18.37 6.42 -13.63
C VAL A 29 17.69 5.73 -14.81
N PHE A 30 17.02 4.61 -14.59
CA PHE A 30 16.46 3.77 -15.66
C PHE A 30 14.93 3.87 -15.72
N GLU A 31 14.32 4.54 -14.74
CA GLU A 31 12.86 4.68 -14.57
C GLU A 31 12.10 3.35 -14.46
N ASP A 32 12.82 2.26 -14.19
CA ASP A 32 12.29 0.91 -14.11
C ASP A 32 11.79 0.57 -12.69
N GLU A 33 10.59 -0.02 -12.60
CA GLU A 33 10.02 -0.55 -11.36
C GLU A 33 10.80 -1.80 -10.92
N PHE A 34 11.42 -1.77 -9.74
CA PHE A 34 12.18 -2.92 -9.21
C PHE A 34 11.55 -3.57 -7.98
N ALA A 35 10.61 -2.89 -7.30
CA ALA A 35 9.90 -3.47 -6.16
C ALA A 35 8.50 -2.87 -5.97
N ARG A 36 7.63 -3.66 -5.33
CA ARG A 36 6.26 -3.27 -4.98
C ARG A 36 5.85 -3.86 -3.65
N VAL A 37 5.43 -3.01 -2.72
CA VAL A 37 4.89 -3.39 -1.41
C VAL A 37 3.39 -3.21 -1.40
N LYS A 38 2.68 -4.30 -1.11
CA LYS A 38 1.21 -4.35 -1.05
C LYS A 38 0.72 -4.37 0.39
N GLY A 39 -0.57 -4.10 0.59
CA GLY A 39 -1.25 -4.34 1.88
C GLY A 39 -1.85 -3.11 2.53
N HIS A 40 -1.78 -1.93 1.88
CA HIS A 40 -2.54 -0.78 2.35
C HIS A 40 -4.01 -0.92 1.93
N PHE A 41 -4.91 -0.82 2.91
CA PHE A 41 -6.36 -0.91 2.70
C PHE A 41 -6.97 0.41 2.19
N GLY A 42 -6.18 1.49 2.14
CA GLY A 42 -6.56 2.84 1.70
C GLY A 42 -5.38 3.59 1.05
N PRO A 43 -5.53 4.86 0.63
CA PRO A 43 -4.43 5.64 0.05
C PRO A 43 -3.19 5.71 0.95
N ILE A 44 -2.00 5.54 0.35
CA ILE A 44 -0.72 5.74 1.04
C ILE A 44 -0.46 7.25 1.08
N ASN A 45 -0.44 7.85 2.27
CA ASN A 45 -0.29 9.29 2.44
C ASN A 45 1.14 9.73 2.80
N SER A 46 2.00 8.80 3.24
CA SER A 46 3.39 9.09 3.62
C SER A 46 4.28 7.86 3.47
N ILE A 47 5.54 8.09 3.13
CA ILE A 47 6.60 7.08 3.02
C ILE A 47 7.84 7.65 3.71
N VAL A 48 8.50 6.85 4.54
CA VAL A 48 9.72 7.23 5.25
C VAL A 48 10.79 6.18 4.96
N PHE A 49 12.01 6.65 4.74
CA PHE A 49 13.18 5.81 4.55
C PHE A 49 14.11 5.96 5.74
N HIS A 50 14.69 4.86 6.20
CA HIS A 50 15.79 4.95 7.16
C HIS A 50 16.99 5.64 6.48
N PRO A 51 17.68 6.57 7.17
CA PRO A 51 18.79 7.32 6.57
C PRO A 51 19.92 6.41 6.06
N ASP A 52 20.14 5.27 6.72
CA ASP A 52 21.17 4.30 6.33
C ASP A 52 20.66 3.24 5.32
N GLY A 53 19.38 3.31 4.90
CA GLY A 53 18.78 2.35 3.97
C GLY A 53 18.51 0.96 4.53
N GLU A 54 18.80 0.75 5.82
CA GLU A 54 18.54 -0.50 6.54
C GLU A 54 17.21 -0.44 7.29
N SER A 55 16.51 -1.58 7.43
CA SER A 55 15.26 -1.74 8.18
C SER A 55 15.36 -2.93 9.11
#